data_AF-A0A1H7MSI6-F1
#
_entry.id   AF-A0A1H7MSI6-F1
#
_cell.length_a   1.000
_cell.length_b   1.000
_cell.length_c   1.000
_cell.angle_alpha   90.00
_cell.angle_beta   90.00
_cell.angle_gamma   90.00
#
_symmetry.space_group_name_H-M   'P 1'
#
loop_
_entity.id
_entity.type
_entity.pdbx_description
1 polymer ?
#
loop_
_entity_poly.entity_id
_entity_poly.type
_entity_poly.pdbx_seq_one_letter_code
_entity_poly.pdbx_strand_id
1 'polypeptide(L)'
;MKMKKVLAVVMAFCMTAGAVSYGAPVITQSITAQAADLETDCYYFDEATGALTLRGTVERYTLRHFSRNYKDTVKSVVAEKGTILPEDSSELFYNYINCVSIDLSYADTSSVEDMRFMFLGCSAMTELDLSGFDTSNVTDMRGMFGNCTSLTSLDVSLFDTGKVTDMVDMFFSCNRLTTLDVSGFDTSNVENMYYMFGKCSGLTTLDVSGFDTNKVSDMASMFYGCSGLTSLDLSSFDTINVKSMNHMFSGCTILPALDLSRFDTSNVTNMEYMFDFCTELNTISLGDKFTNIPRMAELPNGEGWVNAKDPKNIISGDGKYAVIENSGKNTYKRLPIEEETKPTYPTNIKVEYSEKYRQVRFTWDKVEGADRYGIAVYLAGKWRVQNQNITGTVYTSPKNLTPGMTYKVAIAARVNGKWDTANAIKNAVTVTVKGNSYVKPDIELKYSWDLYVIADEITMYLGPDTSYGKVTTIPRKTFLDELGIMNDNDNWASHNDHAERTSAD
;
A
#
# COMPACT_ATOMS: atom_id res chain seq x y z
N MET A 1 -36.80 -5.15 37.45
CA MET A 1 -37.01 -6.25 38.42
C MET A 1 -35.64 -6.67 38.92
N LYS A 2 -35.51 -6.90 40.23
CA LYS A 2 -34.28 -6.86 41.03
C LYS A 2 -33.22 -7.94 40.68
N MET A 3 -31.96 -7.51 40.76
CA MET A 3 -30.71 -8.22 41.02
C MET A 3 -30.83 -9.71 41.42
N LYS A 4 -30.15 -10.59 40.68
CA LYS A 4 -29.62 -11.85 41.22
C LYS A 4 -28.10 -11.80 41.22
N LYS A 5 -27.54 -11.38 42.36
CA LYS A 5 -26.17 -11.73 42.76
C LYS A 5 -26.16 -13.22 43.06
N VAL A 6 -25.31 -14.00 42.38
CA VAL A 6 -24.94 -15.34 42.85
C VAL A 6 -23.57 -15.23 43.53
N LEU A 7 -23.56 -15.79 44.73
CA LEU A 7 -22.58 -15.69 45.79
C LEU A 7 -21.53 -16.79 45.59
N ALA A 8 -20.26 -16.44 45.33
CA ALA A 8 -19.16 -17.41 45.37
C ALA A 8 -18.64 -17.52 46.82
N VAL A 9 -19.03 -18.60 47.49
CA VAL A 9 -18.50 -19.02 48.80
C VAL A 9 -17.58 -20.20 48.58
N VAL A 10 -16.28 -20.03 48.81
CA VAL A 10 -15.43 -21.10 49.37
C VAL A 10 -14.43 -20.46 50.34
N MET A 11 -14.75 -20.53 51.64
CA MET A 11 -13.78 -20.28 52.71
C MET A 11 -12.81 -21.47 52.78
N ALA A 12 -11.52 -21.22 52.62
CA ALA A 12 -10.47 -22.15 53.01
C ALA A 12 -10.37 -22.17 54.55
N PHE A 13 -10.90 -23.21 55.17
CA PHE A 13 -10.74 -23.45 56.60
C PHE A 13 -10.36 -24.93 56.81
N CYS A 14 -9.05 -25.20 56.86
CA CYS A 14 -8.54 -26.43 57.45
C CYS A 14 -7.63 -26.04 58.62
N MET A 15 -8.21 -26.03 59.82
CA MET A 15 -7.45 -26.09 61.06
C MET A 15 -6.71 -27.42 61.12
N THR A 16 -5.39 -27.36 61.24
CA THR A 16 -4.55 -28.53 61.54
C THR A 16 -4.70 -28.92 62.99
N ALA A 17 -5.41 -30.01 63.27
CA ALA A 17 -5.24 -30.82 64.49
C ALA A 17 -5.78 -32.24 64.25
N GLY A 18 -4.93 -33.25 64.39
CA GLY A 18 -5.39 -34.63 64.59
C GLY A 18 -4.67 -35.70 63.75
N ALA A 19 -4.10 -36.67 64.44
CA ALA A 19 -3.26 -37.75 63.95
C ALA A 19 -3.90 -38.76 62.97
N VAL A 20 -3.10 -39.14 61.98
CA VAL A 20 -2.90 -40.45 61.30
C VAL A 20 -4.05 -41.47 61.27
N SER A 21 -4.49 -41.83 60.06
CA SER A 21 -4.79 -43.22 59.67
C SER A 21 -4.68 -43.37 58.14
N TYR A 22 -3.68 -44.12 57.69
CA TYR A 22 -3.43 -44.48 56.30
C TYR A 22 -4.52 -45.43 55.77
N GLY A 23 -5.06 -45.15 54.58
CA GLY A 23 -5.75 -46.18 53.77
C GLY A 23 -7.06 -45.79 53.11
N ALA A 24 -7.10 -44.75 52.28
CA ALA A 24 -8.05 -44.64 51.17
C ALA A 24 -7.49 -43.66 50.11
N PRO A 25 -7.59 -43.95 48.80
CA PRO A 25 -7.20 -42.97 47.79
C PRO A 25 -8.18 -41.80 47.86
N VAL A 26 -7.67 -40.63 48.23
CA VAL A 26 -8.40 -39.37 48.09
C VAL A 26 -8.49 -39.08 46.60
N ILE A 27 -9.65 -39.30 46.00
CA ILE A 27 -9.96 -38.78 44.66
C ILE A 27 -10.16 -37.27 44.85
N THR A 28 -9.09 -36.50 44.69
CA THR A 28 -9.19 -35.04 44.55
C THR A 28 -9.81 -34.76 43.18
N GLN A 29 -11.14 -34.68 43.10
CA GLN A 29 -11.79 -33.96 42.01
C GLN A 29 -11.46 -32.49 42.22
N SER A 30 -10.51 -31.98 41.45
CA SER A 30 -10.34 -30.54 41.25
C SER A 30 -11.63 -30.03 40.58
N ILE A 31 -12.51 -29.40 41.36
CA ILE A 31 -13.59 -28.59 40.81
C ILE A 31 -12.92 -27.31 40.33
N THR A 32 -12.49 -27.28 39.08
CA THR A 32 -12.13 -26.04 38.41
C THR A 32 -13.42 -25.23 38.29
N ALA A 33 -13.51 -24.13 39.04
CA ALA A 33 -14.58 -23.16 38.84
C ALA A 33 -14.41 -22.62 37.41
N GLN A 34 -15.27 -23.06 36.51
CA GLN A 34 -15.36 -22.54 35.15
C GLN A 34 -15.75 -21.06 35.29
N ALA A 35 -14.92 -20.16 34.77
CA ALA A 35 -15.19 -18.72 34.78
C ALA A 35 -16.57 -18.49 34.14
N ALA A 36 -17.38 -17.62 34.74
CA ALA A 36 -18.71 -17.35 34.25
C ALA A 36 -18.59 -16.44 33.02
N ASP A 37 -18.96 -16.95 31.85
CA ASP A 37 -18.98 -16.16 30.62
C ASP A 37 -19.88 -14.93 30.76
N LEU A 38 -19.43 -13.79 30.23
CA LEU A 38 -20.25 -12.58 30.16
C LEU A 38 -20.99 -12.58 28.83
N GLU A 39 -22.31 -12.76 28.89
CA GLU A 39 -23.16 -12.88 27.71
C GLU A 39 -24.26 -11.80 27.71
N THR A 40 -24.42 -11.13 26.56
CA THR A 40 -25.47 -10.15 26.28
C THR A 40 -26.02 -10.36 24.87
N ASP A 41 -27.07 -9.66 24.48
CA ASP A 41 -27.59 -9.73 23.10
C ASP A 41 -26.60 -9.17 22.06
N CYS A 42 -25.58 -8.39 22.48
CA CYS A 42 -24.62 -7.75 21.59
C CYS A 42 -23.19 -8.33 21.62
N TYR A 43 -22.84 -9.11 22.65
CA TYR A 43 -21.55 -9.80 22.72
C TYR A 43 -21.56 -11.03 23.64
N TYR A 44 -20.57 -11.89 23.45
CA TYR A 44 -20.15 -12.97 24.34
C TYR A 44 -18.66 -12.82 24.63
N PHE A 45 -18.24 -12.92 25.90
CA PHE A 45 -16.83 -12.88 26.29
C PHE A 45 -16.44 -14.13 27.08
N ASP A 46 -15.49 -14.87 26.53
CA ASP A 46 -14.84 -16.02 27.19
C ASP A 46 -13.62 -15.51 27.98
N GLU A 47 -13.75 -15.45 29.31
CA GLU A 47 -12.68 -14.98 30.19
C GLU A 47 -11.44 -15.90 30.18
N ALA A 48 -11.60 -17.19 29.87
CA ALA A 48 -10.50 -18.15 29.90
C ALA A 48 -9.56 -17.94 28.70
N THR A 49 -10.13 -17.70 27.52
CA THR A 49 -9.36 -17.43 26.31
C THR A 49 -9.06 -15.94 26.13
N GLY A 50 -9.92 -15.05 26.64
CA GLY A 50 -9.91 -13.62 26.35
C GLY A 50 -10.55 -13.28 25.00
N ALA A 51 -11.36 -14.17 24.44
CA ALA A 51 -12.04 -13.95 23.17
C ALA A 51 -13.36 -13.18 23.35
N LEU A 52 -13.49 -12.04 22.68
CA LEU A 52 -14.71 -11.25 22.58
C LEU A 52 -15.39 -11.54 21.24
N THR A 53 -16.60 -12.08 21.29
CA THR A 53 -17.44 -12.34 20.12
C THR A 53 -18.56 -11.30 20.07
N LEU A 54 -18.61 -10.48 19.03
CA LEU A 54 -19.71 -9.55 18.76
C LEU A 54 -20.82 -10.29 18.00
N ARG A 55 -22.07 -9.92 18.28
CA ARG A 55 -23.24 -10.52 17.64
C ARG A 55 -24.43 -9.56 17.64
N GLY A 56 -25.41 -9.82 16.77
CA GLY A 56 -26.62 -9.01 16.70
C GLY A 56 -26.32 -7.51 16.50
N THR A 57 -27.16 -6.64 17.05
CA THR A 57 -26.91 -5.19 17.02
C THR A 57 -26.01 -4.80 18.18
N VAL A 58 -24.81 -4.30 17.88
CA VAL A 58 -23.84 -3.88 18.88
C VAL A 58 -24.27 -2.56 19.51
N GLU A 59 -24.62 -2.59 20.79
CA GLU A 59 -24.92 -1.39 21.55
C GLU A 59 -23.65 -0.73 22.09
N ARG A 60 -23.34 0.47 21.60
CA ARG A 60 -22.12 1.21 21.98
C ARG A 60 -21.93 1.35 23.49
N TYR A 61 -22.97 1.72 24.22
CA TYR A 61 -22.88 1.92 25.68
C TYR A 61 -22.54 0.62 26.41
N THR A 62 -23.17 -0.48 25.98
CA THR A 62 -22.99 -1.81 26.55
C THR A 62 -21.56 -2.31 26.31
N LEU A 63 -21.03 -2.15 25.10
CA LEU A 63 -19.64 -2.53 24.80
C LEU A 63 -18.62 -1.61 25.51
N ARG A 64 -18.86 -0.30 25.59
CA ARG A 64 -17.96 0.61 26.35
C ARG A 64 -17.94 0.27 27.84
N HIS A 65 -19.07 -0.13 28.42
CA HIS A 65 -19.09 -0.58 29.81
C HIS A 65 -18.28 -1.87 30.01
N PHE A 66 -18.36 -2.81 29.06
CA PHE A 66 -17.49 -3.97 29.04
C PHE A 66 -16.01 -3.57 28.97
N SER A 67 -15.63 -2.74 27.99
CA SER A 67 -14.25 -2.28 27.77
C SER A 67 -13.63 -1.61 29.00
N ARG A 68 -14.42 -0.87 29.81
CA ARG A 68 -13.92 -0.25 31.05
C ARG A 68 -13.38 -1.24 32.09
N ASN A 69 -13.88 -2.48 32.06
CA ASN A 69 -13.53 -3.50 33.05
C ASN A 69 -12.62 -4.59 32.47
N TYR A 70 -12.72 -4.86 31.16
CA TYR A 70 -12.12 -6.06 30.55
C TYR A 70 -11.19 -5.79 29.36
N LYS A 71 -10.99 -4.54 28.90
CA LYS A 71 -10.14 -4.26 27.72
C LYS A 71 -8.72 -4.84 27.82
N ASP A 72 -8.15 -4.88 29.04
CA ASP A 72 -6.81 -5.40 29.28
C ASP A 72 -6.79 -6.95 29.29
N THR A 73 -7.94 -7.60 29.31
CA THR A 73 -8.06 -9.07 29.24
C THR A 73 -8.48 -9.58 27.86
N VAL A 74 -8.96 -8.71 26.97
CA VAL A 74 -9.31 -9.08 25.59
C VAL A 74 -8.04 -9.40 24.80
N LYS A 75 -7.98 -10.59 24.21
CA LYS A 75 -6.89 -11.08 23.36
C LYS A 75 -7.27 -11.18 21.89
N SER A 76 -8.55 -11.37 21.59
CA SER A 76 -9.07 -11.41 20.22
C SER A 76 -10.50 -10.90 20.16
N VAL A 77 -10.87 -10.28 19.04
CA VAL A 77 -12.26 -9.88 18.73
C VAL A 77 -12.69 -10.56 17.43
N VAL A 78 -13.91 -11.12 17.41
CA VAL A 78 -14.53 -11.67 16.21
C VAL A 78 -15.98 -11.20 16.10
N ALA A 79 -16.49 -10.96 14.90
CA ALA A 79 -17.91 -10.69 14.65
C ALA A 79 -18.62 -11.94 14.11
N GLU A 80 -19.77 -12.28 14.69
CA GLU A 80 -20.66 -13.29 14.11
C GLU A 80 -21.38 -12.75 12.86
N LYS A 81 -21.80 -13.66 12.00
CA LYS A 81 -22.61 -13.31 10.82
C LYS A 81 -23.89 -12.57 11.24
N GLY A 82 -24.08 -11.38 10.69
CA GLY A 82 -25.24 -10.52 10.98
C GLY A 82 -25.01 -9.57 12.16
N THR A 83 -23.76 -9.44 12.64
CA THR A 83 -23.38 -8.37 13.56
C THR A 83 -23.55 -7.01 12.87
N ILE A 84 -24.15 -6.03 13.55
CA ILE A 84 -24.33 -4.66 13.05
C ILE A 84 -23.63 -3.71 14.02
N LEU A 85 -22.72 -2.87 13.52
CA LEU A 85 -22.06 -1.85 14.34
C LEU A 85 -22.92 -0.59 14.48
N PRO A 86 -22.83 0.14 15.62
CA PRO A 86 -23.61 1.35 15.85
C PRO A 86 -23.12 2.52 14.97
N GLU A 87 -24.03 3.44 14.62
CA GLU A 87 -23.72 4.69 13.88
C GLU A 87 -22.50 5.43 14.47
N ASP A 88 -22.48 5.56 15.80
CA ASP A 88 -21.32 5.99 16.57
C ASP A 88 -20.50 4.77 17.01
N SER A 89 -19.50 4.42 16.20
CA SER A 89 -18.54 3.35 16.48
C SER A 89 -17.25 3.87 17.15
N SER A 90 -17.27 5.12 17.62
CA SER A 90 -16.10 5.70 18.26
C SER A 90 -15.70 4.97 19.54
N GLU A 91 -14.41 4.73 19.68
CA GLU A 91 -13.75 4.07 20.80
C GLU A 91 -14.20 2.61 21.08
N LEU A 92 -14.85 1.91 20.14
CA LEU A 92 -15.37 0.55 20.40
C LEU A 92 -14.31 -0.42 20.94
N PHE A 93 -13.10 -0.40 20.39
CA PHE A 93 -11.97 -1.25 20.78
C PHE A 93 -10.79 -0.44 21.35
N TYR A 94 -11.08 0.73 21.92
CA TYR A 94 -10.07 1.65 22.44
C TYR A 94 -9.19 1.01 23.53
N ASN A 95 -7.87 1.03 23.31
CA ASN A 95 -6.84 0.49 24.19
C ASN A 95 -7.05 -0.98 24.57
N TYR A 96 -7.41 -1.83 23.62
CA TYR A 96 -7.34 -3.27 23.80
C TYR A 96 -5.87 -3.72 23.71
N ILE A 97 -5.06 -3.33 24.69
CA ILE A 97 -3.58 -3.36 24.63
C ILE A 97 -3.00 -4.77 24.48
N ASN A 98 -3.76 -5.80 24.88
CA ASN A 98 -3.37 -7.21 24.79
C ASN A 98 -4.07 -7.95 23.63
N CYS A 99 -4.88 -7.24 22.83
CA CYS A 99 -5.58 -7.83 21.69
C CYS A 99 -4.62 -7.96 20.50
N VAL A 100 -4.48 -9.19 20.01
CA VAL A 100 -3.54 -9.56 18.94
C VAL A 100 -4.25 -9.61 17.58
N SER A 101 -5.53 -9.95 17.57
CA SER A 101 -6.32 -10.09 16.34
C SER A 101 -7.73 -9.53 16.48
N ILE A 102 -8.19 -8.79 15.46
CA ILE A 102 -9.57 -8.35 15.33
C ILE A 102 -10.08 -8.73 13.93
N ASP A 103 -11.12 -9.56 13.88
CA ASP A 103 -11.81 -9.95 12.65
C ASP A 103 -13.25 -9.43 12.67
N LEU A 104 -13.52 -8.45 11.81
CA LEU A 104 -14.83 -7.83 11.66
C LEU A 104 -15.41 -8.06 10.26
N SER A 105 -14.91 -9.06 9.52
CA SER A 105 -15.33 -9.38 8.14
C SER A 105 -16.84 -9.66 8.00
N TYR A 106 -17.51 -10.02 9.10
CA TYR A 106 -18.96 -10.26 9.16
C TYR A 106 -19.80 -9.13 9.78
N ALA A 107 -19.16 -8.03 10.20
CA ALA A 107 -19.86 -6.90 10.77
C ALA A 107 -20.39 -5.98 9.66
N ASP A 108 -21.68 -5.63 9.72
CA ASP A 108 -22.27 -4.59 8.90
C ASP A 108 -21.90 -3.22 9.47
N THR A 109 -21.12 -2.46 8.71
CA THR A 109 -20.71 -1.09 9.05
C THR A 109 -21.38 -0.03 8.18
N SER A 110 -22.34 -0.41 7.33
CA SER A 110 -22.96 0.50 6.34
C SER A 110 -23.68 1.69 6.96
N SER A 111 -24.07 1.61 8.24
CA SER A 111 -24.70 2.71 8.99
C SER A 111 -23.70 3.53 9.82
N VAL A 112 -22.42 3.20 9.84
CA VAL A 112 -21.42 3.88 10.68
C VAL A 112 -21.08 5.25 10.10
N GLU A 113 -21.17 6.28 10.94
CA GLU A 113 -20.84 7.68 10.59
C GLU A 113 -19.58 8.18 11.31
N ASP A 114 -19.24 7.60 12.48
CA ASP A 114 -18.11 8.01 13.33
C ASP A 114 -17.25 6.79 13.73
N MET A 115 -16.00 6.77 13.28
CA MET A 115 -15.01 5.70 13.57
C MET A 115 -13.83 6.21 14.41
N ARG A 116 -14.00 7.33 15.12
CA ARG A 116 -12.92 7.91 15.92
C ARG A 116 -12.36 6.94 16.94
N PHE A 117 -11.04 6.84 16.97
CA PHE A 117 -10.29 6.08 17.95
C PHE A 117 -10.73 4.61 18.07
N MET A 118 -11.38 4.06 17.04
CA MET A 118 -12.01 2.75 17.09
C MET A 118 -11.03 1.65 17.49
N PHE A 119 -9.79 1.70 16.99
CA PHE A 119 -8.70 0.79 17.34
C PHE A 119 -7.51 1.49 18.02
N LEU A 120 -7.69 2.73 18.52
CA LEU A 120 -6.58 3.50 19.09
C LEU A 120 -5.96 2.74 20.27
N GLY A 121 -4.65 2.51 20.23
CA GLY A 121 -3.90 1.89 21.31
C GLY A 121 -4.01 0.37 21.40
N CYS A 122 -4.54 -0.30 20.36
CA CYS A 122 -4.43 -1.76 20.20
C CYS A 122 -2.97 -2.17 19.90
N SER A 123 -2.08 -1.94 20.87
CA SER A 123 -0.62 -1.94 20.67
C SER A 123 -0.02 -3.33 20.41
N ALA A 124 -0.69 -4.40 20.83
CA ALA A 124 -0.31 -5.80 20.54
C ALA A 124 -0.90 -6.34 19.23
N MET A 125 -1.76 -5.59 18.54
CA MET A 125 -2.49 -6.07 17.37
C MET A 125 -1.54 -6.29 16.19
N THR A 126 -1.52 -7.51 15.66
CA THR A 126 -0.74 -7.90 14.48
C THR A 126 -1.62 -8.23 13.27
N GLU A 127 -2.88 -8.57 13.51
CA GLU A 127 -3.85 -8.96 12.49
C GLU A 127 -5.14 -8.15 12.65
N LEU A 128 -5.58 -7.48 11.58
CA LEU A 128 -6.83 -6.74 11.53
C LEU A 128 -7.47 -6.97 10.16
N ASP A 129 -8.63 -7.63 10.12
CA ASP A 129 -9.40 -7.83 8.90
C ASP A 129 -10.54 -6.82 8.81
N LEU A 130 -10.47 -5.94 7.80
CA LEU A 130 -11.44 -4.89 7.48
C LEU A 130 -12.14 -5.14 6.14
N SER A 131 -12.03 -6.33 5.55
CA SER A 131 -12.54 -6.62 4.20
C SER A 131 -14.06 -6.46 4.05
N GLY A 132 -14.80 -6.50 5.17
CA GLY A 132 -16.25 -6.26 5.22
C GLY A 132 -16.68 -4.81 5.49
N PHE A 133 -15.74 -3.88 5.69
CA PHE A 133 -16.07 -2.50 6.03
C PHE A 133 -16.65 -1.74 4.83
N ASP A 134 -17.85 -1.21 5.02
CA ASP A 134 -18.41 -0.10 4.26
C ASP A 134 -18.15 1.19 5.05
N THR A 135 -17.33 2.09 4.51
CA THR A 135 -17.02 3.41 5.10
C THR A 135 -17.70 4.57 4.40
N SER A 136 -18.62 4.31 3.45
CA SER A 136 -19.22 5.32 2.58
C SER A 136 -20.07 6.38 3.30
N ASN A 137 -20.42 6.15 4.57
CA ASN A 137 -21.12 7.10 5.43
C ASN A 137 -20.24 7.74 6.50
N VAL A 138 -18.98 7.31 6.63
CA VAL A 138 -18.08 7.79 7.68
C VAL A 138 -17.63 9.22 7.38
N THR A 139 -17.74 10.09 8.38
CA THR A 139 -17.32 11.49 8.30
C THR A 139 -16.09 11.81 9.16
N ASP A 140 -15.78 10.95 10.14
CA ASP A 140 -14.71 11.18 11.11
C ASP A 140 -13.90 9.90 11.36
N MET A 141 -12.61 9.94 11.03
CA MET A 141 -11.67 8.80 11.15
C MET A 141 -10.50 9.11 12.10
N ARG A 142 -10.65 10.11 12.99
CA ARG A 142 -9.55 10.52 13.87
C ARG A 142 -8.99 9.38 14.68
N GLY A 143 -7.67 9.22 14.65
CA GLY A 143 -6.94 8.26 15.46
C GLY A 143 -7.42 6.82 15.30
N MET A 144 -8.10 6.47 14.21
CA MET A 144 -8.74 5.16 14.04
C MET A 144 -7.75 4.02 14.30
N PHE A 145 -6.50 4.14 13.85
CA PHE A 145 -5.43 3.15 14.02
C PHE A 145 -4.26 3.67 14.87
N GLY A 146 -4.34 4.86 15.44
CA GLY A 146 -3.22 5.45 16.18
C GLY A 146 -2.74 4.54 17.32
N ASN A 147 -1.43 4.49 17.56
CA ASN A 147 -0.76 3.63 18.52
C ASN A 147 -0.99 2.11 18.32
N CYS A 148 -1.38 1.65 17.12
CA CYS A 148 -1.32 0.23 16.74
C CYS A 148 0.13 -0.18 16.43
N THR A 149 0.99 -0.15 17.45
CA THR A 149 2.45 -0.24 17.29
C THR A 149 2.95 -1.58 16.77
N SER A 150 2.16 -2.66 16.84
CA SER A 150 2.54 -4.00 16.39
C SER A 150 2.13 -4.33 14.95
N LEU A 151 1.25 -3.54 14.33
CA LEU A 151 0.82 -3.75 12.95
C LEU A 151 2.00 -3.59 11.99
N THR A 152 2.15 -4.55 11.06
CA THR A 152 3.21 -4.52 10.03
C THR A 152 2.69 -4.21 8.63
N SER A 153 1.42 -4.50 8.40
CA SER A 153 0.63 -4.19 7.22
C SER A 153 -0.80 -3.83 7.63
N LEU A 154 -1.47 -3.03 6.82
CA LEU A 154 -2.87 -2.66 6.99
C LEU A 154 -3.47 -2.44 5.60
N ASP A 155 -4.58 -3.09 5.30
CA ASP A 155 -5.32 -2.90 4.06
C ASP A 155 -6.46 -1.89 4.28
N VAL A 156 -6.36 -0.74 3.62
CA VAL A 156 -7.38 0.32 3.60
C VAL A 156 -7.89 0.60 2.18
N SER A 157 -7.64 -0.33 1.24
CA SER A 157 -7.93 -0.12 -0.19
C SER A 157 -9.42 -0.02 -0.51
N LEU A 158 -10.29 -0.53 0.37
CA LEU A 158 -11.75 -0.47 0.24
C LEU A 158 -12.38 0.74 0.92
N PHE A 159 -11.61 1.60 1.56
CA PHE A 159 -12.16 2.76 2.27
C PHE A 159 -12.64 3.81 1.27
N ASP A 160 -13.95 4.06 1.29
CA ASP A 160 -14.53 5.30 0.76
C ASP A 160 -14.34 6.40 1.79
N THR A 161 -13.46 7.36 1.50
CA THR A 161 -13.17 8.51 2.36
C THR A 161 -13.81 9.81 1.86
N GLY A 162 -14.67 9.76 0.83
CA GLY A 162 -15.19 10.95 0.16
C GLY A 162 -16.03 11.87 1.04
N LYS A 163 -16.54 11.38 2.18
CA LYS A 163 -17.27 12.18 3.18
C LYS A 163 -16.43 12.56 4.41
N VAL A 164 -15.20 12.07 4.53
CA VAL A 164 -14.37 12.26 5.72
C VAL A 164 -13.84 13.70 5.74
N THR A 165 -14.01 14.38 6.87
CA THR A 165 -13.54 15.75 7.08
C THR A 165 -12.37 15.84 8.06
N ASP A 166 -12.16 14.81 8.90
CA ASP A 166 -11.15 14.80 9.95
C ASP A 166 -10.36 13.47 9.97
N MET A 167 -9.05 13.56 9.73
CA MET A 167 -8.10 12.45 9.71
C MET A 167 -6.94 12.64 10.72
N VAL A 168 -7.15 13.48 11.74
CA VAL A 168 -6.15 13.72 12.79
C VAL A 168 -5.70 12.39 13.41
N ASP A 169 -4.39 12.21 13.58
CA ASP A 169 -3.77 11.05 14.22
C ASP A 169 -4.11 9.68 13.58
N MET A 170 -4.73 9.60 12.40
CA MET A 170 -5.34 8.35 11.87
C MET A 170 -4.39 7.14 11.94
N PHE A 171 -3.11 7.32 11.59
CA PHE A 171 -2.07 6.30 11.68
C PHE A 171 -0.95 6.65 12.67
N PHE A 172 -1.17 7.61 13.57
CA PHE A 172 -0.13 8.09 14.48
C PHE A 172 0.55 6.95 15.24
N SER A 173 1.88 6.92 15.27
CA SER A 173 2.69 5.93 16.01
C SER A 173 2.49 4.47 15.57
N CYS A 174 2.04 4.23 14.35
CA CYS A 174 2.07 2.90 13.72
C CYS A 174 3.49 2.53 13.27
N ASN A 175 4.44 2.52 14.21
CA ASN A 175 5.88 2.52 13.94
C ASN A 175 6.44 1.23 13.27
N ARG A 176 5.67 0.14 13.22
CA ARG A 176 6.04 -1.11 12.55
C ARG A 176 5.40 -1.31 11.17
N LEU A 177 4.48 -0.43 10.75
CA LEU A 177 3.94 -0.46 9.39
C LEU A 177 5.07 -0.22 8.41
N THR A 178 5.29 -1.16 7.49
CA THR A 178 6.38 -1.06 6.49
C THR A 178 5.89 -0.52 5.15
N THR A 179 4.61 -0.75 4.85
CA THR A 179 3.89 -0.25 3.69
C THR A 179 2.48 0.15 4.10
N LEU A 180 1.95 1.19 3.48
CA LEU A 180 0.57 1.64 3.64
C LEU A 180 0.12 2.25 2.32
N ASP A 181 -0.91 1.68 1.70
CA ASP A 181 -1.48 2.20 0.46
C ASP A 181 -2.66 3.12 0.79
N VAL A 182 -2.46 4.43 0.63
CA VAL A 182 -3.49 5.47 0.79
C VAL A 182 -3.84 6.12 -0.55
N SER A 183 -3.43 5.53 -1.68
CA SER A 183 -3.64 6.11 -3.01
C SER A 183 -5.12 6.20 -3.41
N GLY A 184 -5.99 5.39 -2.78
CA GLY A 184 -7.44 5.41 -2.96
C GLY A 184 -8.18 6.45 -2.14
N PHE A 185 -7.51 7.19 -1.24
CA PHE A 185 -8.19 8.16 -0.38
C PHE A 185 -8.62 9.40 -1.17
N ASP A 186 -9.90 9.72 -1.13
CA ASP A 186 -10.42 11.05 -1.46
C ASP A 186 -10.28 11.95 -0.23
N THR A 187 -9.35 12.91 -0.29
CA THR A 187 -9.11 13.89 0.80
C THR A 187 -9.72 15.26 0.53
N SER A 188 -10.53 15.42 -0.52
CA SER A 188 -11.06 16.72 -0.98
C SER A 188 -11.99 17.42 0.02
N ASN A 189 -12.43 16.72 1.06
CA ASN A 189 -13.24 17.26 2.16
C ASN A 189 -12.50 17.35 3.50
N VAL A 190 -11.24 16.90 3.57
CA VAL A 190 -10.46 16.89 4.80
C VAL A 190 -9.99 18.31 5.14
N GLU A 191 -10.24 18.74 6.37
CA GLU A 191 -9.87 20.08 6.87
C GLU A 191 -8.67 20.03 7.83
N ASN A 192 -8.38 18.85 8.40
CA ASN A 192 -7.31 18.64 9.39
C ASN A 192 -6.56 17.32 9.18
N MET A 193 -5.23 17.42 9.04
CA MET A 193 -4.31 16.29 8.86
C MET A 193 -3.21 16.24 9.95
N TYR A 194 -3.45 16.88 11.10
CA TYR A 194 -2.52 16.90 12.23
C TYR A 194 -2.09 15.47 12.61
N TYR A 195 -0.77 15.23 12.66
CA TYR A 195 -0.17 13.93 13.01
C TYR A 195 -0.63 12.70 12.21
N MET A 196 -1.31 12.86 11.07
CA MET A 196 -1.94 11.74 10.34
C MET A 196 -1.02 10.52 10.15
N PHE A 197 0.26 10.73 9.82
CA PHE A 197 1.28 9.69 9.70
C PHE A 197 2.41 9.80 10.72
N GLY A 198 2.31 10.69 11.70
CA GLY A 198 3.42 10.97 12.62
C GLY A 198 3.84 9.71 13.39
N LYS A 199 5.14 9.51 13.56
CA LYS A 199 5.83 8.37 14.19
C LYS A 199 5.60 7.03 13.48
N CYS A 200 5.23 7.04 12.20
CA CYS A 200 5.27 5.85 11.35
C CYS A 200 6.71 5.55 10.87
N SER A 201 7.64 5.32 11.81
CA SER A 201 9.07 5.16 11.50
C SER A 201 9.41 3.92 10.65
N GLY A 202 8.51 2.95 10.54
CA GLY A 202 8.67 1.76 9.71
C GLY A 202 8.41 2.00 8.23
N LEU A 203 7.67 3.06 7.87
CA LEU A 203 7.34 3.37 6.48
C LEU A 203 8.59 3.84 5.75
N THR A 204 8.94 3.15 4.67
CA THR A 204 10.08 3.53 3.81
C THR A 204 9.66 4.38 2.61
N THR A 205 8.43 4.16 2.14
CA THR A 205 7.76 4.91 1.09
C THR A 205 6.31 5.16 1.51
N LEU A 206 5.76 6.29 1.11
CA LEU A 206 4.35 6.62 1.30
C LEU A 206 3.89 7.46 0.10
N ASP A 207 2.91 6.97 -0.64
CA ASP A 207 2.35 7.69 -1.79
C ASP A 207 1.20 8.59 -1.33
N VAL A 208 1.45 9.89 -1.28
CA VAL A 208 0.45 10.94 -1.00
C VAL A 208 0.19 11.83 -2.22
N SER A 209 0.64 11.41 -3.40
CA SER A 209 0.55 12.22 -4.63
C SER A 209 -0.89 12.43 -5.12
N GLY A 210 -1.84 11.63 -4.62
CA GLY A 210 -3.27 11.77 -4.88
C GLY A 210 -4.02 12.71 -3.94
N PHE A 211 -3.39 13.20 -2.87
CA PHE A 211 -4.08 13.99 -1.84
C PHE A 211 -4.46 15.37 -2.40
N ASP A 212 -5.74 15.71 -2.32
CA ASP A 212 -6.24 17.09 -2.42
C ASP A 212 -6.22 17.71 -1.02
N THR A 213 -5.38 18.72 -0.83
CA THR A 213 -5.21 19.40 0.47
C THR A 213 -5.76 20.82 0.48
N ASN A 214 -6.54 21.21 -0.54
CA ASN A 214 -6.96 22.61 -0.70
C ASN A 214 -7.81 23.14 0.47
N LYS A 215 -8.50 22.30 1.25
CA LYS A 215 -9.29 22.69 2.43
C LYS A 215 -8.53 22.56 3.74
N VAL A 216 -7.35 21.94 3.72
CA VAL A 216 -6.61 21.63 4.94
C VAL A 216 -6.07 22.92 5.57
N SER A 217 -6.41 23.13 6.83
CA SER A 217 -5.97 24.30 7.60
C SER A 217 -4.85 23.99 8.59
N ASP A 218 -4.70 22.72 8.99
CA ASP A 218 -3.67 22.23 9.90
C ASP A 218 -3.02 20.95 9.35
N MET A 219 -1.70 21.03 9.12
CA MET A 219 -0.82 19.93 8.70
C MET A 219 0.32 19.72 9.69
N ALA A 220 0.21 20.28 10.90
CA ALA A 220 1.26 20.18 11.88
C ALA A 220 1.59 18.71 12.19
N SER A 221 2.88 18.41 12.27
CA SER A 221 3.40 17.07 12.57
C SER A 221 2.92 15.93 11.65
N MET A 222 2.37 16.22 10.46
CA MET A 222 1.79 15.18 9.57
C MET A 222 2.76 14.02 9.29
N PHE A 223 4.05 14.30 9.12
CA PHE A 223 5.13 13.30 8.93
C PHE A 223 6.17 13.31 10.06
N TYR A 224 5.83 13.86 11.23
CA TYR A 224 6.74 13.96 12.37
C TYR A 224 7.28 12.59 12.76
N GLY A 225 8.59 12.39 12.82
CA GLY A 225 9.21 11.13 13.26
C GLY A 225 9.05 9.97 12.28
N CYS A 226 8.70 10.24 11.01
CA CYS A 226 8.75 9.25 9.93
C CYS A 226 10.20 9.00 9.49
N SER A 227 11.02 8.51 10.41
CA SER A 227 12.47 8.36 10.25
C SER A 227 12.90 7.31 9.21
N GLY A 228 11.97 6.48 8.73
CA GLY A 228 12.19 5.50 7.67
C GLY A 228 11.97 6.02 6.26
N LEU A 229 11.33 7.18 6.06
CA LEU A 229 10.97 7.67 4.73
C LEU A 229 12.22 8.10 3.94
N THR A 230 12.43 7.47 2.78
CA THR A 230 13.57 7.79 1.89
C THR A 230 13.23 8.80 0.80
N SER A 231 11.95 8.99 0.52
CA SER A 231 11.42 9.94 -0.46
C SER A 231 9.98 10.30 -0.10
N LEU A 232 9.57 11.52 -0.45
CA LEU A 232 8.20 11.99 -0.24
C LEU A 232 7.82 12.95 -1.38
N ASP A 233 6.81 12.56 -2.17
CA ASP A 233 6.26 13.41 -3.23
C ASP A 233 5.13 14.26 -2.66
N LEU A 234 5.29 15.58 -2.69
CA LEU A 234 4.34 16.57 -2.19
C LEU A 234 3.79 17.45 -3.31
N SER A 235 3.93 17.02 -4.57
CA SER A 235 3.61 17.84 -5.74
C SER A 235 2.13 18.18 -5.89
N SER A 236 1.23 17.41 -5.28
CA SER A 236 -0.22 17.65 -5.24
C SER A 236 -0.67 18.59 -4.12
N PHE A 237 0.19 18.86 -3.12
CA PHE A 237 -0.22 19.63 -1.95
C PHE A 237 -0.48 21.08 -2.33
N ASP A 238 -1.73 21.52 -2.17
CA ASP A 238 -2.13 22.91 -2.13
C ASP A 238 -2.18 23.38 -0.67
N THR A 239 -1.25 24.23 -0.28
CA THR A 239 -1.12 24.71 1.11
C THR A 239 -1.68 26.12 1.31
N ILE A 240 -2.42 26.68 0.34
CA ILE A 240 -2.93 28.06 0.42
C ILE A 240 -3.73 28.33 1.70
N ASN A 241 -4.47 27.34 2.20
CA ASN A 241 -5.31 27.49 3.40
C ASN A 241 -4.64 27.03 4.70
N VAL A 242 -3.40 26.52 4.63
CA VAL A 242 -2.68 26.00 5.81
C VAL A 242 -2.24 27.15 6.70
N LYS A 243 -2.58 27.05 7.99
CA LYS A 243 -2.18 27.99 9.04
C LYS A 243 -1.01 27.43 9.87
N SER A 244 -1.01 26.12 10.11
CA SER A 244 0.00 25.45 10.93
C SER A 244 0.65 24.29 10.20
N MET A 245 1.98 24.29 10.18
CA MET A 245 2.83 23.20 9.67
C MET A 245 4.07 22.98 10.56
N ASN A 246 3.95 23.34 11.85
CA ASN A 246 5.01 23.08 12.82
C ASN A 246 5.30 21.58 12.94
N HIS A 247 6.57 21.22 13.14
CA HIS A 247 7.07 19.84 13.17
C HIS A 247 6.73 18.95 11.95
N MET A 248 6.21 19.49 10.84
CA MET A 248 5.66 18.67 9.73
C MET A 248 6.61 17.58 9.25
N PHE A 249 7.91 17.86 9.15
CA PHE A 249 8.95 16.90 8.76
C PHE A 249 9.93 16.56 9.89
N SER A 250 9.73 17.09 11.09
CA SER A 250 10.69 16.93 12.18
C SER A 250 10.93 15.45 12.48
N GLY A 251 12.19 15.02 12.59
CA GLY A 251 12.56 13.63 12.81
C GLY A 251 12.46 12.73 11.57
N CYS A 252 12.25 13.29 10.36
CA CYS A 252 12.48 12.58 9.10
C CYS A 252 13.99 12.45 8.85
N THR A 253 14.67 11.65 9.66
CA THR A 253 16.13 11.66 9.80
C THR A 253 16.89 11.30 8.53
N ILE A 254 16.32 10.46 7.66
CA ILE A 254 17.02 9.94 6.46
C ILE A 254 16.57 10.57 5.13
N LEU A 255 15.58 11.46 5.16
CA LEU A 255 15.02 12.06 3.95
C LEU A 255 16.04 13.06 3.35
N PRO A 256 16.59 12.80 2.14
CA PRO A 256 17.69 13.61 1.62
C PRO A 256 17.23 14.91 0.97
N ALA A 257 16.00 14.93 0.46
CA ALA A 257 15.47 16.05 -0.30
C ALA A 257 13.97 16.28 -0.04
N LEU A 258 13.56 17.55 -0.09
CA LEU A 258 12.16 17.98 -0.07
C LEU A 258 11.91 18.98 -1.19
N ASP A 259 10.90 18.71 -2.02
CA ASP A 259 10.38 19.69 -2.98
C ASP A 259 9.14 20.38 -2.41
N LEU A 260 9.33 21.61 -1.93
CA LEU A 260 8.29 22.49 -1.41
C LEU A 260 7.95 23.59 -2.43
N SER A 261 8.26 23.38 -3.72
CA SER A 261 8.07 24.41 -4.74
C SER A 261 6.61 24.75 -5.04
N ARG A 262 5.69 23.89 -4.62
CA ARG A 262 4.23 24.07 -4.72
C ARG A 262 3.61 24.73 -3.50
N PHE A 263 4.34 24.78 -2.37
CA PHE A 263 3.81 25.31 -1.13
C PHE A 263 3.62 26.82 -1.22
N ASP A 264 2.43 27.26 -0.83
CA ASP A 264 2.07 28.64 -0.57
C ASP A 264 2.06 28.84 0.95
N THR A 265 3.02 29.61 1.47
CA THR A 265 3.16 29.86 2.91
C THR A 265 2.56 31.20 3.33
N SER A 266 1.81 31.88 2.45
CA SER A 266 1.29 33.23 2.70
C SER A 266 0.31 33.32 3.88
N ASN A 267 -0.39 32.23 4.19
CA ASN A 267 -1.33 32.14 5.32
C ASN A 267 -0.77 31.37 6.53
N VAL A 268 0.46 30.86 6.45
CA VAL A 268 1.09 30.08 7.52
C VAL A 268 1.50 31.02 8.64
N THR A 269 1.00 30.76 9.85
CA THR A 269 1.35 31.51 11.06
C THR A 269 2.28 30.74 11.98
N ASN A 270 2.39 29.42 11.82
CA ASN A 270 3.26 28.58 12.63
C ASN A 270 4.04 27.56 11.77
N MET A 271 5.37 27.72 11.78
CA MET A 271 6.34 26.84 11.10
C MET A 271 7.43 26.37 12.07
N GLU A 272 7.18 26.42 13.38
CA GLU A 272 8.17 26.04 14.40
C GLU A 272 8.60 24.58 14.24
N TYR A 273 9.89 24.31 14.40
CA TYR A 273 10.54 23.00 14.36
C TYR A 273 10.24 22.18 13.10
N MET A 274 9.79 22.78 11.99
CA MET A 274 9.35 22.06 10.78
C MET A 274 10.37 21.04 10.27
N PHE A 275 11.67 21.32 10.42
CA PHE A 275 12.79 20.48 9.96
C PHE A 275 13.70 19.99 11.09
N ASP A 276 13.29 20.13 12.35
CA ASP A 276 14.12 19.71 13.49
C ASP A 276 14.45 18.21 13.40
N PHE A 277 15.70 17.83 13.65
CA PHE A 277 16.23 16.47 13.46
C PHE A 277 16.14 15.89 12.02
N CYS A 278 15.97 16.69 10.97
CA CYS A 278 16.12 16.25 9.56
C CYS A 278 17.60 16.08 9.17
N THR A 279 18.30 15.11 9.76
CA THR A 279 19.76 15.00 9.72
C THR A 279 20.33 14.82 8.31
N GLU A 280 19.70 14.04 7.44
CA GLU A 280 20.18 13.80 6.06
C GLU A 280 19.65 14.80 5.02
N LEU A 281 18.76 15.71 5.42
CA LEU A 281 18.16 16.69 4.50
C LEU A 281 19.23 17.65 3.97
N ASN A 282 19.57 17.49 2.70
CA ASN A 282 20.63 18.20 2.02
C ASN A 282 20.16 18.98 0.78
N THR A 283 18.91 18.78 0.34
CA THR A 283 18.34 19.52 -0.79
C THR A 283 16.93 19.99 -0.45
N ILE A 284 16.65 21.27 -0.65
CA ILE A 284 15.30 21.83 -0.52
C ILE A 284 14.99 22.70 -1.73
N SER A 285 13.86 22.45 -2.39
CA SER A 285 13.34 23.33 -3.43
C SER A 285 12.18 24.17 -2.89
N LEU A 286 12.25 25.48 -3.10
CA LEU A 286 11.25 26.44 -2.65
C LEU A 286 10.64 27.17 -3.86
N GLY A 287 9.35 27.47 -3.78
CA GLY A 287 8.57 28.16 -4.81
C GLY A 287 8.48 29.66 -4.56
N ASP A 288 7.90 30.40 -5.50
CA ASP A 288 7.76 31.86 -5.37
C ASP A 288 6.88 32.28 -4.18
N LYS A 289 5.98 31.38 -3.74
CA LYS A 289 5.06 31.61 -2.63
C LYS A 289 5.52 31.03 -1.29
N PHE A 290 6.71 30.44 -1.25
CA PHE A 290 7.37 30.04 -0.01
C PHE A 290 8.31 31.17 0.41
N THR A 291 7.92 31.95 1.42
CA THR A 291 8.56 33.24 1.73
C THR A 291 9.98 33.10 2.28
N ASN A 292 10.16 32.27 3.29
CA ASN A 292 11.45 32.03 3.94
C ASN A 292 11.38 30.78 4.82
N ILE A 293 12.56 30.23 5.15
CA ILE A 293 12.72 29.27 6.24
C ILE A 293 13.28 30.06 7.44
N PRO A 294 12.44 30.40 8.44
CA PRO A 294 12.87 31.17 9.60
C PRO A 294 13.69 30.32 10.56
N ARG A 295 14.44 30.96 11.48
CA ARG A 295 15.23 30.27 12.51
C ARG A 295 14.42 29.23 13.28
N MET A 296 13.18 29.57 13.62
CA MET A 296 12.31 28.70 14.40
C MET A 296 11.93 27.40 13.68
N ALA A 297 12.08 27.31 12.37
CA ALA A 297 11.83 26.07 11.62
C ALA A 297 12.93 25.01 11.84
N GLU A 298 14.05 25.40 12.47
CA GLU A 298 15.13 24.52 12.91
C GLU A 298 15.75 23.65 11.79
N LEU A 299 15.90 24.24 10.59
CA LEU A 299 16.60 23.58 9.47
C LEU A 299 18.07 23.32 9.85
N PRO A 300 18.54 22.05 9.87
CA PRO A 300 19.92 21.75 10.24
C PRO A 300 20.93 22.48 9.36
N ASN A 301 21.87 23.17 9.99
CA ASN A 301 22.81 24.03 9.26
C ASN A 301 23.97 23.25 8.61
N GLY A 302 24.62 22.36 9.36
CA GLY A 302 25.85 21.70 8.91
C GLY A 302 26.96 22.73 8.64
N GLU A 303 27.59 22.64 7.46
CA GLU A 303 28.57 23.63 6.97
C GLU A 303 27.92 24.85 6.30
N GLY A 304 26.59 24.93 6.30
CA GLY A 304 25.81 25.97 5.63
C GLY A 304 25.05 25.46 4.41
N TRP A 305 24.19 26.30 3.87
CA TRP A 305 23.41 26.06 2.65
C TRP A 305 23.82 27.04 1.57
N VAL A 306 23.66 26.66 0.31
CA VAL A 306 23.86 27.57 -0.83
C VAL A 306 22.67 27.49 -1.77
N ASN A 307 22.33 28.61 -2.40
CA ASN A 307 21.41 28.58 -3.54
C ASN A 307 22.15 27.93 -4.73
N ALA A 308 21.56 26.95 -5.39
CA ALA A 308 22.15 26.28 -6.54
C ALA A 308 22.52 27.24 -7.69
N LYS A 309 21.85 28.40 -7.78
CA LYS A 309 22.16 29.48 -8.75
C LYS A 309 23.27 30.43 -8.30
N ASP A 310 23.60 30.45 -7.01
CA ASP A 310 24.67 31.26 -6.43
C ASP A 310 25.45 30.45 -5.36
N PRO A 311 26.24 29.45 -5.78
CA PRO A 311 26.92 28.53 -4.87
C PRO A 311 28.05 29.19 -4.06
N LYS A 312 28.37 30.47 -4.31
CA LYS A 312 29.41 31.21 -3.59
C LYS A 312 28.89 31.85 -2.31
N ASN A 313 27.57 32.05 -2.20
CA ASN A 313 26.94 32.68 -1.06
C ASN A 313 26.45 31.63 -0.06
N ILE A 314 27.17 31.49 1.06
CA ILE A 314 26.86 30.53 2.12
C ILE A 314 25.82 31.14 3.08
N ILE A 315 24.78 30.39 3.35
CA ILE A 315 23.64 30.72 4.20
C ILE A 315 23.72 29.86 5.46
N SER A 316 23.81 30.46 6.66
CA SER A 316 24.04 29.67 7.89
C SER A 316 23.24 30.06 9.14
N GLY A 317 22.39 31.09 9.07
CA GLY A 317 21.58 31.52 10.22
C GLY A 317 22.40 31.76 11.48
N ASP A 318 22.07 31.09 12.59
CA ASP A 318 22.76 31.20 13.89
C ASP A 318 23.92 30.19 14.07
N GLY A 319 24.27 29.45 13.01
CA GLY A 319 25.29 28.42 13.01
C GLY A 319 24.78 27.03 13.41
N LYS A 320 23.74 26.94 14.26
CA LYS A 320 23.06 25.67 14.56
C LYS A 320 21.97 25.38 13.52
N TYR A 321 21.18 26.40 13.20
CA TYR A 321 20.08 26.31 12.25
C TYR A 321 20.23 27.33 11.13
N ALA A 322 19.99 26.89 9.90
CA ALA A 322 20.01 27.74 8.73
C ALA A 322 18.76 28.64 8.69
N VAL A 323 18.95 29.87 8.20
CA VAL A 323 17.85 30.81 7.94
C VAL A 323 17.93 31.19 6.46
N ILE A 324 16.91 30.83 5.69
CA ILE A 324 16.89 31.03 4.24
C ILE A 324 15.82 32.05 3.89
N GLU A 325 16.25 33.22 3.42
CA GLU A 325 15.36 34.20 2.78
C GLU A 325 15.19 33.81 1.31
N ASN A 326 13.95 33.52 0.89
CA ASN A 326 13.70 33.01 -0.44
C ASN A 326 13.23 34.12 -1.39
N SER A 327 13.96 34.31 -2.49
CA SER A 327 13.61 35.24 -3.57
C SER A 327 13.20 34.46 -4.81
N GLY A 328 11.94 34.07 -4.86
CA GLY A 328 11.36 33.32 -5.98
C GLY A 328 11.69 31.82 -5.96
N LYS A 329 11.56 31.17 -7.10
CA LYS A 329 11.77 29.73 -7.24
C LYS A 329 13.25 29.37 -7.21
N ASN A 330 13.70 28.68 -6.17
CA ASN A 330 15.11 28.31 -5.95
C ASN A 330 15.25 26.90 -5.38
N THR A 331 16.42 26.31 -5.61
CA THR A 331 16.84 25.06 -4.96
C THR A 331 18.07 25.37 -4.13
N TYR A 332 18.04 24.95 -2.87
CA TYR A 332 19.13 25.12 -1.91
C TYR A 332 19.76 23.76 -1.65
N LYS A 333 21.10 23.73 -1.58
CA LYS A 333 21.87 22.53 -1.25
C LYS A 333 22.70 22.77 0.00
N ARG A 334 22.71 21.81 0.92
CA ARG A 334 23.50 21.84 2.15
C ARG A 334 24.95 21.43 1.85
N LEU A 335 25.89 22.06 2.54
CA LEU A 335 27.31 21.76 2.46
C LEU A 335 27.71 20.63 3.44
N PRO A 336 28.72 19.82 3.08
CA PRO A 336 29.38 19.80 1.78
C PRO A 336 28.43 19.28 0.69
N ILE A 337 28.45 19.91 -0.49
CA ILE A 337 27.73 19.37 -1.65
C ILE A 337 28.52 18.14 -2.09
N GLU A 338 28.03 16.95 -1.71
CA GLU A 338 28.46 15.73 -2.39
C GLU A 338 28.12 15.91 -3.87
N GLU A 339 29.14 15.94 -4.74
CA GLU A 339 28.88 15.87 -6.17
C GLU A 339 28.04 14.62 -6.41
N GLU A 340 26.85 14.76 -6.98
CA GLU A 340 26.05 13.64 -7.45
C GLU A 340 26.97 12.78 -8.33
N THR A 341 27.46 11.66 -7.78
CA THR A 341 28.20 10.70 -8.58
C THR A 341 27.20 10.11 -9.55
N LYS A 342 27.13 10.67 -10.75
CA LYS A 342 26.20 10.22 -11.78
C LYS A 342 26.38 8.72 -11.95
N PRO A 343 25.28 7.93 -11.90
CA PRO A 343 25.39 6.49 -11.94
C PRO A 343 26.14 6.08 -13.20
N THR A 344 27.20 5.29 -13.04
CA THR A 344 28.00 4.76 -14.15
C THR A 344 27.37 3.52 -14.78
N TYR A 345 26.12 3.20 -14.41
CA TYR A 345 25.36 2.04 -14.84
C TYR A 345 23.90 2.42 -15.14
N PRO A 346 23.20 1.66 -15.99
CA PRO A 346 21.79 1.90 -16.32
C PRO A 346 20.87 1.83 -15.11
N THR A 347 19.99 2.83 -14.98
CA THR A 347 18.89 2.88 -14.01
C THR A 347 17.54 2.81 -14.72
N ASN A 348 16.46 2.63 -13.94
CA ASN A 348 15.08 2.58 -14.46
C ASN A 348 14.88 1.56 -15.60
N ILE A 349 15.47 0.37 -15.43
CA ILE A 349 15.36 -0.72 -16.41
C ILE A 349 13.92 -1.23 -16.43
N LYS A 350 13.20 -0.95 -17.51
CA LYS A 350 11.84 -1.47 -17.77
C LYS A 350 11.91 -2.72 -18.63
N VAL A 351 10.99 -3.64 -18.38
CA VAL A 351 10.93 -4.94 -19.04
C VAL A 351 9.53 -5.13 -19.63
N GLU A 352 9.45 -5.24 -20.95
CA GLU A 352 8.21 -5.48 -21.68
C GLU A 352 8.28 -6.84 -22.37
N TYR A 353 7.26 -7.68 -22.18
CA TYR A 353 7.17 -8.98 -22.84
C TYR A 353 6.20 -8.91 -24.02
N SER A 354 6.66 -9.39 -25.18
CA SER A 354 5.81 -9.62 -26.34
C SER A 354 5.40 -11.08 -26.39
N GLU A 355 4.13 -11.36 -26.08
CA GLU A 355 3.56 -12.72 -26.18
C GLU A 355 3.59 -13.24 -27.62
N LYS A 356 3.25 -12.37 -28.59
CA LYS A 356 3.23 -12.67 -30.03
C LYS A 356 4.58 -13.18 -30.56
N TYR A 357 5.68 -12.59 -30.10
CA TYR A 357 7.02 -12.94 -30.61
C TYR A 357 7.87 -13.75 -29.61
N ARG A 358 7.36 -13.98 -28.40
CA ARG A 358 8.10 -14.53 -27.25
C ARG A 358 9.45 -13.84 -27.08
N GLN A 359 9.43 -12.52 -27.01
CA GLN A 359 10.59 -11.65 -26.87
C GLN A 359 10.43 -10.73 -25.67
N VAL A 360 11.56 -10.35 -25.09
CA VAL A 360 11.62 -9.36 -24.03
C VAL A 360 12.33 -8.12 -24.55
N ARG A 361 11.72 -6.96 -24.37
CA ARG A 361 12.31 -5.65 -24.62
C ARG A 361 12.71 -5.02 -23.29
N PHE A 362 13.94 -4.57 -23.22
CA PHE A 362 14.49 -3.79 -22.13
C PHE A 362 14.64 -2.34 -22.58
N THR A 363 14.22 -1.40 -21.74
CA THR A 363 14.50 0.03 -21.90
C THR A 363 15.09 0.57 -20.60
N TRP A 364 15.95 1.59 -20.68
CA TRP A 364 16.60 2.17 -19.49
C TRP A 364 16.92 3.64 -19.70
N ASP A 365 17.31 4.33 -18.63
CA ASP A 365 17.72 5.73 -18.71
C ASP A 365 19.14 5.87 -19.26
N LYS A 366 19.37 6.92 -20.04
CA LYS A 366 20.68 7.19 -20.62
C LYS A 366 21.69 7.49 -19.51
N VAL A 367 22.78 6.73 -19.48
CA VAL A 367 23.93 6.97 -18.60
C VAL A 367 24.81 8.06 -19.20
N GLU A 368 25.11 9.09 -18.41
CA GLU A 368 25.95 10.20 -18.86
C GLU A 368 27.39 9.73 -19.12
N GLY A 369 27.97 10.17 -20.24
CA GLY A 369 29.31 9.75 -20.66
C GLY A 369 29.40 8.29 -21.14
N ALA A 370 28.28 7.55 -21.20
CA ALA A 370 28.28 6.20 -21.74
C ALA A 370 28.36 6.20 -23.27
N ASP A 371 29.32 5.45 -23.81
CA ASP A 371 29.49 5.29 -25.25
C ASP A 371 28.95 3.93 -25.77
N ARG A 372 28.79 2.95 -24.89
CA ARG A 372 28.18 1.64 -25.17
C ARG A 372 27.42 1.09 -23.96
N TYR A 373 26.50 0.17 -24.24
CA TYR A 373 25.85 -0.68 -23.27
C TYR A 373 26.06 -2.16 -23.63
N GLY A 374 26.06 -2.99 -22.60
CA GLY A 374 26.20 -4.43 -22.72
C GLY A 374 25.17 -5.14 -21.85
N ILE A 375 24.67 -6.25 -22.36
CA ILE A 375 23.67 -7.08 -21.70
C ILE A 375 24.24 -8.47 -21.47
N ALA A 376 24.13 -8.95 -20.23
CA ALA A 376 24.56 -10.28 -19.83
C ALA A 376 23.40 -11.03 -19.17
N VAL A 377 23.32 -12.33 -19.41
CA VAL A 377 22.31 -13.22 -18.83
C VAL A 377 23.01 -14.22 -17.93
N TYR A 378 22.43 -14.47 -16.75
CA TYR A 378 22.95 -15.47 -15.82
C TYR A 378 22.46 -16.86 -16.22
N LEU A 379 23.39 -17.73 -16.62
CA LEU A 379 23.11 -19.08 -17.12
C LEU A 379 24.08 -20.08 -16.52
N ALA A 380 23.55 -21.18 -15.96
CA ALA A 380 24.34 -22.27 -15.36
C ALA A 380 25.39 -21.77 -14.34
N GLY A 381 24.98 -20.88 -13.44
CA GLY A 381 25.84 -20.34 -12.37
C GLY A 381 26.85 -19.29 -12.80
N LYS A 382 26.79 -18.78 -14.05
CA LYS A 382 27.75 -17.80 -14.57
C LYS A 382 27.05 -16.73 -15.43
N TRP A 383 27.57 -15.51 -15.39
CA TRP A 383 27.15 -14.43 -16.29
C TRP A 383 27.71 -14.65 -17.71
N ARG A 384 26.86 -14.51 -18.72
CA ARG A 384 27.21 -14.62 -20.14
C ARG A 384 26.76 -13.40 -20.90
N VAL A 385 27.72 -12.64 -21.44
CA VAL A 385 27.45 -11.47 -22.29
C VAL A 385 26.77 -11.92 -23.59
N GLN A 386 25.62 -11.30 -23.91
CA GLN A 386 24.87 -11.55 -25.14
C GLN A 386 25.16 -10.49 -26.21
N ASN A 387 25.31 -9.23 -25.78
CA ASN A 387 25.65 -8.11 -26.66
C ASN A 387 26.40 -7.05 -25.84
N GLN A 388 27.36 -6.35 -26.44
CA GLN A 388 28.16 -5.29 -25.80
C GLN A 388 28.33 -4.04 -26.68
N ASN A 389 27.65 -4.00 -27.84
CA ASN A 389 27.78 -2.95 -28.84
C ASN A 389 26.53 -2.07 -28.94
N ILE A 390 25.67 -2.08 -27.93
CA ILE A 390 24.41 -1.32 -27.93
C ILE A 390 24.75 0.17 -27.74
N THR A 391 24.26 1.06 -28.62
CA THR A 391 24.47 2.52 -28.51
C THR A 391 23.25 3.28 -28.01
N GLY A 392 22.07 2.70 -28.18
CA GLY A 392 20.81 3.24 -27.66
C GLY A 392 20.53 2.75 -26.26
N THR A 393 19.35 3.10 -25.76
CA THR A 393 18.85 2.71 -24.43
C THR A 393 17.78 1.61 -24.51
N VAL A 394 17.78 0.85 -25.59
CA VAL A 394 16.80 -0.21 -25.85
C VAL A 394 17.52 -1.46 -26.35
N TYR A 395 17.12 -2.61 -25.83
CA TYR A 395 17.55 -3.92 -26.33
C TYR A 395 16.36 -4.88 -26.38
N THR A 396 16.22 -5.64 -27.47
CA THR A 396 15.22 -6.71 -27.57
C THR A 396 15.93 -8.04 -27.67
N SER A 397 15.52 -9.02 -26.86
CA SER A 397 16.07 -10.37 -26.86
C SER A 397 15.90 -11.06 -28.23
N PRO A 398 16.65 -12.13 -28.51
CA PRO A 398 16.31 -13.06 -29.59
C PRO A 398 14.86 -13.58 -29.49
N LYS A 399 14.28 -13.96 -30.63
CA LYS A 399 12.94 -14.56 -30.72
C LYS A 399 12.90 -15.94 -30.07
N ASN A 400 11.70 -16.37 -29.70
CA ASN A 400 11.40 -17.72 -29.21
C ASN A 400 12.08 -18.09 -27.88
N LEU A 401 12.04 -17.18 -26.89
CA LEU A 401 12.43 -17.55 -25.53
C LEU A 401 11.52 -18.67 -24.99
N THR A 402 12.09 -19.54 -24.15
CA THR A 402 11.39 -20.72 -23.63
C THR A 402 10.33 -20.33 -22.59
N PRO A 403 9.05 -20.71 -22.79
CA PRO A 403 7.97 -20.48 -21.83
C PRO A 403 8.27 -21.04 -20.43
N GLY A 404 7.89 -20.31 -19.39
CA GLY A 404 8.08 -20.70 -17.99
C GLY A 404 9.52 -20.54 -17.49
N MET A 405 10.47 -20.16 -18.34
CA MET A 405 11.84 -19.88 -17.91
C MET A 405 11.99 -18.46 -17.38
N THR A 406 12.77 -18.37 -16.30
CA THR A 406 13.15 -17.12 -15.66
C THR A 406 14.62 -16.82 -15.96
N TYR A 407 14.88 -15.62 -16.47
CA TYR A 407 16.20 -15.14 -16.84
C TYR A 407 16.59 -13.96 -15.95
N LYS A 408 17.76 -14.04 -15.32
CA LYS A 408 18.37 -12.89 -14.63
C LYS A 408 19.30 -12.16 -15.60
N VAL A 409 19.10 -10.86 -15.76
CA VAL A 409 19.70 -10.05 -16.82
C VAL A 409 20.35 -8.80 -16.22
N ALA A 410 21.64 -8.60 -16.49
CA ALA A 410 22.40 -7.42 -16.10
C ALA A 410 22.64 -6.55 -17.32
N ILE A 411 22.45 -5.23 -17.17
CA ILE A 411 22.77 -4.24 -18.20
C ILE A 411 23.87 -3.34 -17.65
N ALA A 412 25.02 -3.30 -18.32
CA ALA A 412 26.16 -2.46 -17.95
C ALA A 412 26.31 -1.30 -18.95
N ALA A 413 26.80 -0.17 -18.48
CA ALA A 413 27.24 0.93 -19.33
C ALA A 413 28.77 0.97 -19.37
N ARG A 414 29.30 1.42 -20.51
CA ARG A 414 30.71 1.72 -20.68
C ARG A 414 30.90 3.23 -20.64
N VAL A 415 31.49 3.73 -19.56
CA VAL A 415 31.75 5.16 -19.35
C VAL A 415 33.26 5.36 -19.37
N ASN A 416 33.76 6.28 -20.19
CA ASN A 416 35.20 6.55 -20.35
C ASN A 416 36.03 5.28 -20.63
N GLY A 417 35.48 4.37 -21.44
CA GLY A 417 36.14 3.11 -21.81
C GLY A 417 36.10 1.99 -20.76
N LYS A 418 35.51 2.23 -19.58
CA LYS A 418 35.40 1.23 -18.50
C LYS A 418 33.96 0.77 -18.31
N TRP A 419 33.78 -0.53 -18.10
CA TRP A 419 32.47 -1.13 -17.82
C TRP A 419 32.21 -1.19 -16.32
N ASP A 420 31.07 -0.66 -15.87
CA ASP A 420 30.61 -0.83 -14.50
C ASP A 420 29.83 -2.15 -14.33
N THR A 421 30.57 -3.25 -14.32
CA THR A 421 29.98 -4.59 -14.24
C THR A 421 29.48 -4.95 -12.85
N ALA A 422 30.09 -4.40 -11.80
CA ALA A 422 29.71 -4.68 -10.42
C ALA A 422 28.30 -4.14 -10.12
N ASN A 423 28.04 -2.87 -10.45
CA ASN A 423 26.71 -2.30 -10.25
C ASN A 423 25.68 -2.88 -11.23
N ALA A 424 26.07 -3.23 -12.47
CA ALA A 424 25.18 -3.94 -13.39
C ALA A 424 24.69 -5.29 -12.84
N ILE A 425 25.57 -6.06 -12.20
CA ILE A 425 25.23 -7.35 -11.59
C ILE A 425 24.38 -7.16 -10.33
N LYS A 426 24.71 -6.15 -9.50
CA LYS A 426 23.96 -5.78 -8.30
C LYS A 426 22.52 -5.40 -8.63
N ASN A 427 22.31 -4.67 -9.74
CA ASN A 427 21.02 -4.16 -10.19
C ASN A 427 20.40 -5.01 -11.33
N ALA A 428 20.76 -6.28 -11.43
CA ALA A 428 20.23 -7.15 -12.46
C ALA A 428 18.72 -7.40 -12.29
N VAL A 429 17.97 -7.26 -13.37
CA VAL A 429 16.53 -7.52 -13.43
C VAL A 429 16.24 -8.99 -13.70
N THR A 430 15.08 -9.46 -13.30
CA THR A 430 14.62 -10.82 -13.58
C THR A 430 13.40 -10.76 -14.49
N VAL A 431 13.39 -11.56 -15.55
CA VAL A 431 12.26 -11.69 -16.46
C VAL A 431 11.81 -13.14 -16.56
N THR A 432 10.53 -13.37 -16.31
CA THR A 432 9.90 -14.68 -16.53
C THR A 432 9.16 -14.63 -17.84
N VAL A 433 9.49 -15.54 -18.75
CA VAL A 433 8.76 -15.73 -20.00
C VAL A 433 7.43 -16.37 -19.63
N LYS A 434 6.35 -15.60 -19.67
CA LYS A 434 5.01 -16.12 -19.38
C LYS A 434 4.72 -17.28 -20.33
N GLY A 435 4.44 -18.44 -19.77
CA GLY A 435 3.84 -19.53 -20.51
C GLY A 435 2.36 -19.23 -20.73
N ASN A 436 1.77 -19.84 -21.76
CA ASN A 436 0.34 -19.79 -21.96
C ASN A 436 -0.34 -20.19 -20.65
N SER A 437 -1.05 -19.25 -20.02
CA SER A 437 -1.98 -19.57 -18.95
C SER A 437 -3.11 -20.38 -19.56
N TYR A 438 -2.97 -21.71 -19.51
CA TYR A 438 -4.10 -22.60 -19.69
C TYR A 438 -5.06 -22.32 -18.53
N VAL A 439 -6.09 -21.51 -18.79
CA VAL A 439 -7.28 -21.52 -17.96
C VAL A 439 -8.06 -22.75 -18.41
N LYS A 440 -8.13 -23.79 -17.58
CA LYS A 440 -9.07 -24.87 -17.79
C LYS A 440 -10.47 -24.25 -17.68
N PRO A 441 -11.31 -24.25 -18.72
CA PRO A 441 -12.65 -23.68 -18.59
C PRO A 441 -13.46 -24.49 -17.56
N ASP A 442 -14.26 -23.79 -16.76
CA ASP A 442 -15.13 -24.37 -15.72
C ASP A 442 -16.26 -25.25 -16.28
N ILE A 443 -16.33 -25.41 -17.60
CA ILE A 443 -17.36 -26.21 -18.27
C ILE A 443 -16.66 -27.22 -19.19
N GLU A 444 -16.68 -28.49 -18.79
CA GLU A 444 -16.37 -29.63 -19.63
C GLU A 444 -17.55 -29.87 -20.58
N LEU A 445 -17.50 -29.32 -21.80
CA LEU A 445 -18.42 -29.72 -22.86
C LEU A 445 -17.98 -31.08 -23.39
N LYS A 446 -18.64 -32.15 -22.95
CA LYS A 446 -18.46 -33.50 -23.50
C LYS A 446 -19.14 -33.60 -24.87
N TYR A 447 -18.39 -33.29 -25.92
CA TYR A 447 -18.58 -33.91 -27.24
C TYR A 447 -17.24 -34.31 -27.82
N SER A 448 -17.21 -35.48 -28.46
CA SER A 448 -16.02 -36.20 -28.86
C SER A 448 -15.23 -35.49 -29.98
N TRP A 449 -13.96 -35.24 -29.67
CA TRP A 449 -12.78 -35.11 -30.53
C TRP A 449 -12.65 -33.79 -31.31
N ASP A 450 -11.82 -32.93 -30.70
CA ASP A 450 -11.03 -31.80 -31.21
C ASP A 450 -11.75 -30.51 -31.66
N LEU A 451 -12.11 -29.69 -30.66
CA LEU A 451 -12.36 -28.26 -30.80
C LEU A 451 -11.53 -27.50 -29.74
N TYR A 452 -10.76 -26.48 -30.14
CA TYR A 452 -10.02 -25.62 -29.21
C TYR A 452 -10.36 -24.14 -29.47
N VAL A 453 -10.67 -23.41 -28.40
CA VAL A 453 -10.89 -21.95 -28.44
C VAL A 453 -9.64 -21.27 -27.88
N ILE A 454 -9.06 -20.36 -28.66
CA ILE A 454 -8.01 -19.44 -28.22
C ILE A 454 -8.62 -18.03 -28.30
N ALA A 455 -8.30 -17.17 -27.33
CA ALA A 455 -8.87 -15.83 -27.13
C ALA A 455 -9.30 -15.10 -28.43
N ASP A 456 -10.55 -14.60 -28.40
CA ASP A 456 -11.22 -13.72 -29.36
C ASP A 456 -11.34 -14.16 -30.84
N GLU A 457 -10.86 -15.34 -31.25
CA GLU A 457 -11.11 -15.91 -32.59
C GLU A 457 -11.29 -17.45 -32.55
N ILE A 458 -12.30 -17.98 -33.24
CA ILE A 458 -12.47 -19.44 -33.43
C ILE A 458 -11.69 -19.86 -34.68
N THR A 459 -10.70 -20.74 -34.53
CA THR A 459 -10.02 -21.39 -35.67
C THR A 459 -10.30 -22.89 -35.64
N MET A 460 -10.96 -23.40 -36.68
CA MET A 460 -11.18 -24.85 -36.86
C MET A 460 -10.00 -25.47 -37.62
N TYR A 461 -9.54 -26.63 -37.15
CA TYR A 461 -8.66 -27.52 -37.91
C TYR A 461 -9.38 -28.85 -38.11
N LEU A 462 -9.47 -29.31 -39.36
CA LEU A 462 -9.94 -30.65 -39.70
C LEU A 462 -8.70 -31.51 -40.00
N GLY A 463 -8.70 -32.75 -39.48
CA GLY A 463 -7.54 -33.64 -39.39
C GLY A 463 -6.99 -34.22 -40.73
N PRO A 464 -6.26 -35.35 -40.69
CA PRO A 464 -4.87 -35.39 -41.14
C PRO A 464 -4.64 -35.59 -42.65
N ASP A 465 -5.70 -35.83 -43.43
CA ASP A 465 -5.59 -36.16 -44.85
C ASP A 465 -6.72 -35.51 -45.64
N THR A 466 -6.48 -34.30 -46.17
CA THR A 466 -6.85 -33.84 -47.53
C THR A 466 -6.75 -32.31 -47.62
N SER A 467 -6.12 -31.86 -48.70
CA SER A 467 -6.09 -30.49 -49.20
C SER A 467 -7.48 -29.86 -49.24
N TYR A 468 -7.67 -28.65 -48.69
CA TYR A 468 -8.37 -27.48 -49.29
C TYR A 468 -8.66 -26.41 -48.21
N GLY A 469 -8.39 -25.13 -48.54
CA GLY A 469 -9.10 -23.95 -48.02
C GLY A 469 -8.66 -23.36 -46.66
N LYS A 470 -8.04 -22.17 -46.69
CA LYS A 470 -7.99 -21.27 -45.54
C LYS A 470 -9.37 -20.62 -45.40
N VAL A 471 -10.12 -20.87 -44.32
CA VAL A 471 -11.34 -20.13 -44.01
C VAL A 471 -11.01 -18.94 -43.12
N THR A 472 -11.48 -17.76 -43.52
CA THR A 472 -11.23 -16.48 -42.84
C THR A 472 -12.34 -16.18 -41.84
N THR A 473 -11.93 -15.77 -40.63
CA THR A 473 -12.62 -14.98 -39.59
C THR A 473 -14.16 -14.96 -39.58
N ILE A 474 -14.78 -15.50 -38.51
CA ILE A 474 -16.20 -15.28 -38.19
C ILE A 474 -16.30 -14.18 -37.11
N PRO A 475 -16.99 -13.05 -37.34
CA PRO A 475 -17.14 -11.98 -36.35
C PRO A 475 -17.99 -12.40 -35.14
N ARG A 476 -17.75 -11.75 -33.99
CA ARG A 476 -18.57 -11.85 -32.77
C ARG A 476 -20.01 -11.36 -33.05
N LYS A 477 -20.91 -12.25 -33.50
CA LYS A 477 -22.40 -12.23 -33.44
C LYS A 477 -23.09 -13.03 -34.57
N THR A 478 -22.46 -14.06 -35.13
CA THR A 478 -23.15 -14.94 -36.09
C THR A 478 -23.97 -15.99 -35.36
N PHE A 479 -25.28 -16.04 -35.61
CA PHE A 479 -26.16 -17.09 -35.08
C PHE A 479 -26.07 -18.35 -35.96
N LEU A 480 -26.30 -19.54 -35.38
CA LEU A 480 -26.01 -20.83 -36.04
C LEU A 480 -26.83 -21.04 -37.34
N ASP A 481 -28.00 -20.43 -37.40
CA ASP A 481 -28.94 -20.36 -38.53
C ASP A 481 -28.50 -19.44 -39.67
N GLU A 482 -27.51 -18.56 -39.43
CA GLU A 482 -26.93 -17.67 -40.45
C GLU A 482 -25.80 -18.33 -41.25
N LEU A 483 -25.33 -19.52 -40.86
CA LEU A 483 -24.24 -20.24 -41.55
C LEU A 483 -24.69 -21.04 -42.78
N GLY A 484 -25.98 -20.99 -43.14
CA GLY A 484 -26.55 -21.71 -44.28
C GLY A 484 -26.61 -23.23 -44.07
N ILE A 485 -27.57 -23.89 -44.73
CA ILE A 485 -27.67 -25.35 -44.71
C ILE A 485 -26.62 -25.92 -45.66
N MET A 486 -25.66 -26.69 -45.13
CA MET A 486 -24.75 -27.51 -45.95
C MET A 486 -25.56 -28.56 -46.71
N ASN A 487 -25.65 -28.43 -48.04
CA ASN A 487 -26.00 -29.55 -48.89
C ASN A 487 -24.71 -30.22 -49.34
N ASP A 488 -24.68 -31.55 -49.21
CA ASP A 488 -23.51 -32.38 -49.46
C ASP A 488 -22.88 -32.10 -50.85
N ASN A 489 -21.57 -31.84 -50.81
CA ASN A 489 -20.61 -31.94 -51.92
C ASN A 489 -20.60 -30.83 -53.00
N ASP A 490 -20.37 -29.57 -52.65
CA ASP A 490 -19.66 -28.66 -53.56
C ASP A 490 -18.74 -27.66 -52.83
N ASN A 491 -17.45 -27.69 -53.19
CA ASN A 491 -16.43 -26.73 -52.78
C ASN A 491 -16.76 -25.34 -53.35
N TRP A 492 -16.60 -24.28 -52.55
CA TRP A 492 -16.76 -22.89 -53.00
C TRP A 492 -15.70 -22.55 -54.06
N ALA A 493 -16.06 -22.69 -55.33
CA ALA A 493 -15.31 -22.16 -56.45
C ALA A 493 -15.73 -20.69 -56.71
N SER A 494 -14.74 -19.84 -56.92
CA SER A 494 -14.88 -18.43 -57.32
C SER A 494 -15.73 -18.24 -58.58
N HIS A 495 -16.76 -17.39 -58.55
CA HIS A 495 -17.37 -16.70 -59.70
C HIS A 495 -17.93 -15.35 -59.20
N ASN A 496 -17.25 -14.25 -59.49
CA ASN A 496 -17.45 -13.32 -60.62
C ASN A 496 -18.54 -12.26 -60.40
N ASP A 497 -18.10 -11.01 -60.56
CA ASP A 497 -18.85 -9.77 -60.75
C ASP A 497 -20.16 -9.94 -61.54
N HIS A 498 -21.26 -9.35 -61.04
CA HIS A 498 -22.04 -8.35 -61.78
C HIS A 498 -23.23 -7.78 -61.00
N ALA A 499 -23.28 -6.45 -61.01
CA ALA A 499 -24.45 -5.59 -61.25
C ALA A 499 -25.48 -5.34 -60.13
N GLU A 500 -25.31 -4.22 -59.42
CA GLU A 500 -26.44 -3.39 -59.01
C GLU A 500 -27.06 -2.69 -60.22
N ARG A 501 -28.39 -2.80 -60.34
CA ARG A 501 -29.24 -2.05 -61.26
C ARG A 501 -30.03 -1.00 -60.46
N THR A 502 -29.99 0.22 -61.01
CA THR A 502 -31.08 1.19 -61.18
C THR A 502 -31.66 1.99 -60.00
N SER A 503 -31.49 3.30 -60.13
CA SER A 503 -32.35 4.40 -59.67
C SER A 503 -33.64 4.56 -60.50
N ALA A 504 -34.75 4.88 -59.84
CA ALA A 504 -35.90 5.73 -60.22
C ALA A 504 -36.88 5.71 -59.00
N ASP A 505 -37.43 6.79 -58.45
CA ASP A 505 -37.72 8.15 -58.95
C ASP A 505 -37.14 9.27 -58.06
#